data_AF-A0A194PPQ2-F1
#
_entry.id   AF-A0A194PPQ2-F1
#
_cell.length_a   1.000
_cell.length_b   1.000
_cell.length_c   1.000
_cell.angle_alpha   90.00
_cell.angle_beta   90.00
_cell.angle_gamma   90.00
#
_symmetry.space_group_name_H-M   'P 1'
#
loop_
_entity.id
_entity.type
_entity.pdbx_description
1 polymer ?
#
loop_
_entity_poly.entity_id
_entity_poly.type
_entity_poly.pdbx_seq_one_letter_code
_entity_poly.pdbx_strand_id
1 'polypeptide(L)'
;MQEGYYNGAVIYHRSGELRPEIEVQQLVWEAGRAVFGESGAPRADVLRARPNRALLRVPAAQHRRLRAALALAARPLRVRKEAPSLQALI
;
A
#
# COMPACT_ATOMS: atom_id res chain seq x y z
N MET A 1 20.85 -5.74 13.31
CA MET A 1 19.46 -5.31 13.54
C MET A 1 18.60 -5.96 12.46
N GLN A 2 17.68 -6.86 12.80
CA GLN A 2 16.80 -7.48 11.79
C GLN A 2 15.80 -6.44 11.29
N GLU A 3 15.85 -6.10 10.00
CA GLU A 3 14.88 -5.23 9.36
C GLU A 3 13.50 -5.92 9.31
N GLY A 4 12.63 -5.57 10.25
CA GLY A 4 11.26 -6.05 10.27
C GLY A 4 10.46 -5.46 9.10
N TYR A 5 9.83 -6.33 8.31
CA TYR A 5 8.88 -5.92 7.27
C TYR A 5 7.46 -6.02 7.80
N TYR A 6 6.60 -5.05 7.49
CA TYR A 6 5.16 -5.17 7.69
C TYR A 6 4.51 -5.56 6.37
N ASN A 7 3.50 -6.42 6.45
CA ASN A 7 2.67 -6.77 5.32
C ASN A 7 1.32 -6.05 5.50
N GLY A 8 0.92 -5.27 4.50
CA GLY A 8 -0.35 -4.57 4.46
C GLY A 8 -1.22 -5.15 3.34
N ALA A 9 -2.35 -5.79 3.66
CA ALA A 9 -3.32 -6.16 2.64
C ALA A 9 -4.26 -4.98 2.40
N VAL A 10 -4.01 -4.23 1.32
CA VAL A 10 -4.79 -3.05 0.99
C VAL A 10 -4.84 -2.80 -0.51
N ILE A 11 -6.06 -2.73 -1.07
CA ILE A 11 -6.64 -1.57 -1.76
C ILE A 11 -8.02 -1.96 -2.30
N TYR A 12 -9.11 -1.41 -1.77
CA TYR A 12 -10.40 -1.46 -2.46
C TYR A 12 -10.51 -0.37 -3.52
N HIS A 13 -10.91 -0.75 -4.72
CA HIS A 13 -11.42 0.17 -5.72
C HIS A 13 -12.94 -0.07 -5.86
N ARG A 14 -13.76 0.98 -5.75
CA ARG A 14 -15.23 0.85 -5.81
C ARG A 14 -15.75 0.86 -7.26
N SER A 15 -14.92 1.20 -8.25
CA SER A 15 -15.40 1.56 -9.60
C SER A 15 -14.62 0.99 -10.79
N GLY A 16 -14.00 -0.19 -10.69
CA GLY A 16 -13.37 -0.84 -11.87
C GLY A 16 -11.99 -1.42 -11.59
N GLU A 17 -11.58 -2.40 -12.38
CA GLU A 17 -10.52 -3.32 -11.99
C GLU A 17 -9.12 -2.67 -12.02
N LEU A 18 -8.37 -2.72 -10.90
CA LEU A 18 -6.92 -2.53 -10.91
C LEU A 18 -6.27 -3.82 -11.42
N ARG A 19 -5.78 -3.82 -12.66
CA ARG A 19 -5.10 -4.98 -13.27
C ARG A 19 -4.06 -4.45 -14.25
N PRO A 20 -2.92 -3.92 -13.75
CA PRO A 20 -1.81 -4.75 -13.27
C PRO A 20 -1.12 -4.25 -11.97
N GLU A 21 -0.16 -5.02 -11.45
CA GLU A 21 0.65 -4.66 -10.28
C GLU A 21 1.34 -3.30 -10.40
N ILE A 22 1.71 -2.91 -11.62
CA ILE A 22 2.32 -1.62 -11.92
C ILE A 22 1.38 -0.45 -11.65
N GLU A 23 0.08 -0.58 -11.91
CA GLU A 23 -0.90 0.47 -11.59
C GLU A 23 -1.06 0.63 -10.09
N VAL A 24 -1.04 -0.48 -9.34
CA VAL A 24 -1.09 -0.44 -7.88
C VAL A 24 0.16 0.26 -7.33
N GLN A 25 1.33 -0.06 -7.88
CA GLN A 25 2.58 0.54 -7.46
C GLN A 25 2.62 2.05 -7.75
N GLN A 26 2.19 2.46 -8.96
CA GLN A 26 2.05 3.86 -9.33
C GLN A 26 1.09 4.59 -8.39
N LEU A 27 -0.07 4.01 -8.12
CA LEU A 27 -1.08 4.61 -7.26
C LEU A 27 -0.59 4.78 -5.81
N VAL A 28 0.16 3.82 -5.27
CA VAL A 28 0.79 3.96 -3.95
C VAL A 28 1.85 5.07 -3.95
N TRP A 29 2.67 5.13 -5.00
CA TRP A 29 3.69 6.17 -5.14
C TRP A 29 3.07 7.57 -5.29
N GLU A 30 2.02 7.72 -6.12
CA GLU A 30 1.27 8.96 -6.30
C GLU A 30 0.61 9.42 -5.00
N ALA A 31 -0.04 8.52 -4.26
CA ALA A 31 -0.62 8.83 -2.96
C ALA A 31 0.47 9.30 -1.97
N GLY A 32 1.63 8.65 -1.99
CA GLY A 32 2.79 9.06 -1.20
C GLY A 32 3.32 10.45 -1.57
N ARG A 33 3.51 10.68 -2.86
CA ARG A 33 4.01 11.94 -3.43
C ARG A 33 3.08 13.10 -3.11
N ALA A 34 1.76 12.90 -3.20
CA ALA A 34 0.77 13.92 -2.92
C ALA A 34 0.80 14.41 -1.46
N VAL A 35 1.12 13.51 -0.51
CA VAL A 35 1.08 13.82 0.93
C VAL A 35 2.47 14.23 1.47
N PHE A 36 3.54 13.60 0.99
CA PHE A 36 4.89 13.73 1.56
C PHE A 36 5.94 14.25 0.57
N GLY A 37 5.56 14.58 -0.66
CA GLY A 37 6.48 14.95 -1.74
C GLY A 37 7.26 13.75 -2.30
N GLU A 38 8.08 13.99 -3.33
CA GLU A 38 8.80 12.92 -4.05
C GLU A 38 9.75 12.13 -3.15
N SER A 39 10.54 12.82 -2.32
CA SER A 39 11.49 12.18 -1.38
C SER A 39 10.80 11.48 -0.21
N GLY A 40 9.54 11.80 0.06
CA GLY A 40 8.77 11.27 1.17
C GLY A 40 7.86 10.09 0.80
N ALA A 41 7.68 9.80 -0.50
CA ALA A 41 6.81 8.74 -0.97
C ALA A 41 7.27 7.37 -0.41
N PRO A 42 6.37 6.59 0.23
CA PRO A 42 6.73 5.31 0.81
C PRO A 42 7.04 4.31 -0.30
N ARG A 43 8.07 3.49 -0.07
CA ARG A 43 8.39 2.35 -0.93
C ARG A 43 7.57 1.15 -0.49
N ALA A 44 6.75 0.62 -1.41
CA ALA A 44 5.94 -0.55 -1.20
C ALA A 44 6.13 -1.54 -2.36
N ASP A 45 6.32 -2.81 -2.02
CA ASP A 45 6.32 -3.89 -2.99
C ASP A 45 4.91 -4.44 -3.12
N VAL A 46 4.43 -4.59 -4.35
CA VAL A 46 3.14 -5.23 -4.63
C VAL A 46 3.38 -6.72 -4.73
N LEU A 47 2.94 -7.48 -3.72
CA LEU A 47 3.10 -8.93 -3.69
C LEU A 47 2.03 -9.67 -4.49
N ARG A 48 0.86 -9.05 -4.65
CA ARG A 48 -0.26 -9.58 -5.42
C ARG A 48 -1.27 -8.48 -5.72
N ALA A 49 -1.64 -8.31 -6.98
CA ALA A 49 -2.78 -7.48 -7.38
C ALA A 49 -3.99 -8.34 -7.79
N ARG A 50 -5.19 -7.86 -7.45
CA ARG A 50 -6.49 -8.36 -7.88
C ARG A 50 -7.39 -7.14 -8.15
N PRO A 51 -8.52 -7.31 -8.87
CA PRO A 51 -9.32 -6.20 -9.38
C PRO A 51 -9.67 -5.12 -8.36
N ASN A 52 -9.96 -5.54 -7.12
CA ASN A 52 -10.40 -4.67 -6.04
C ASN A 52 -9.61 -4.91 -4.75
N ARG A 53 -8.42 -5.51 -4.83
CA ARG A 53 -7.52 -5.70 -3.68
C ARG A 53 -6.09 -5.93 -4.11
N ALA A 54 -5.16 -5.27 -3.43
CA ALA A 54 -3.75 -5.60 -3.50
C ALA A 54 -3.21 -6.06 -2.15
N LEU A 55 -2.13 -6.83 -2.19
CA LEU A 55 -1.29 -7.14 -1.05
C LEU A 55 0.03 -6.40 -1.23
N LEU A 56 0.35 -5.55 -0.26
CA LEU A 56 1.53 -4.71 -0.24
C LEU A 56 2.48 -5.18 0.87
N ARG A 57 3.77 -5.08 0.62
CA ARG A 57 4.82 -5.21 1.65
C ARG A 57 5.52 -3.88 1.78
N VAL A 58 5.68 -3.42 3.02
CA VAL A 58 6.28 -2.12 3.31
C VAL A 58 7.27 -2.25 4.47
N PRO A 59 8.42 -1.56 4.42
CA PRO A 59 9.31 -1.47 5.58
C PRO A 59 8.56 -0.95 6.82
N ALA A 60 8.81 -1.54 8.00
CA ALA A 60 8.14 -1.14 9.24
C ALA A 60 8.18 0.38 9.50
N ALA A 61 9.34 0.99 9.26
CA ALA A 61 9.57 2.42 9.43
C ALA A 61 8.67 3.30 8.54
N GLN A 62 8.21 2.78 7.40
CA GLN A 62 7.39 3.51 6.43
C GLN A 62 5.90 3.14 6.51
N HIS A 63 5.53 2.14 7.31
CA HIS A 63 4.16 1.65 7.40
C HIS A 63 3.15 2.75 7.80
N ARG A 64 3.47 3.53 8.84
CA ARG A 64 2.61 4.67 9.27
C ARG A 64 2.44 5.71 8.16
N ARG A 65 3.50 5.94 7.38
CA ARG A 65 3.50 6.90 6.28
C ARG A 65 2.64 6.41 5.12
N LEU A 66 2.78 5.14 4.73
CA LEU A 66 1.90 4.52 3.73
C LEU A 66 0.43 4.63 4.16
N ARG A 67 0.11 4.28 5.41
CA ARG A 67 -1.26 4.32 5.91
C ARG A 67 -1.86 5.72 5.82
N ALA A 68 -1.09 6.75 6.18
CA ALA A 68 -1.51 8.14 6.04
C ALA A 68 -1.69 8.55 4.57
N ALA A 69 -0.76 8.18 3.69
CA ALA A 69 -0.85 8.45 2.24
C ALA A 69 -2.12 7.85 1.63
N LEU A 70 -2.41 6.57 1.92
CA LEU A 70 -3.59 5.88 1.40
C LEU A 70 -4.89 6.48 1.96
N ALA A 71 -4.91 6.87 3.23
CA ALA A 71 -6.10 7.46 3.87
C ALA A 71 -6.44 8.87 3.34
N LEU A 72 -5.43 9.63 2.92
CA LEU A 72 -5.57 11.00 2.40
C LEU A 72 -5.58 11.06 0.86
N ALA A 73 -5.43 9.93 0.18
CA ALA A 73 -5.47 9.87 -1.27
C ALA A 73 -6.83 10.38 -1.80
N ALA A 74 -6.80 11.11 -2.92
CA ALA A 74 -8.00 11.62 -3.57
C ALA A 74 -8.97 10.50 -4.03
N ARG A 75 -8.45 9.28 -4.23
CA ARG A 75 -9.24 8.08 -4.55
C ARG A 75 -9.54 7.31 -3.25
N PRO A 76 -10.71 6.68 -3.13
CA PRO A 76 -11.10 5.96 -1.91
C PRO A 76 -10.30 4.66 -1.75
N LEU A 77 -9.10 4.75 -1.18
CA LEU A 77 -8.25 3.61 -0.83
C LEU A 77 -8.43 3.32 0.66
N ARG A 78 -8.79 2.08 1.00
CA ARG A 78 -8.99 1.67 2.39
C ARG A 78 -8.20 0.45 2.75
N VAL A 79 -7.39 0.60 3.79
CA VAL A 79 -6.68 -0.49 4.46
C VAL A 79 -7.68 -1.43 5.12
N ARG A 80 -7.71 -2.71 4.70
CA ARG A 80 -8.59 -3.71 5.33
C ARG A 80 -7.95 -4.38 6.53
N LYS A 81 -6.71 -4.86 6.35
CA LYS A 81 -6.00 -5.69 7.32
C LYS A 81 -4.50 -5.40 7.20
N GLU A 82 -3.85 -5.22 8.34
CA GLU A 82 -2.41 -4.99 8.46
C GLU A 82 -1.85 -6.06 9.41
N ALA A 83 -0.68 -6.59 9.12
CA ALA A 83 0.00 -7.49 10.04
C ALA A 83 1.52 -7.43 9.91
N PRO A 84 2.28 -7.75 10.97
CA PRO A 84 3.74 -7.79 10.92
C PRO A 84 4.29 -8.97 10.08
N SER A 85 3.45 -9.91 9.65
CA SER A 85 3.87 -11.05 8.83
C SER A 85 2.77 -11.46 7.84
N LEU A 86 3.16 -12.12 6.74
CA LEU A 86 2.22 -12.65 5.76
C LEU A 86 1.33 -13.74 6.37
N GLN A 87 1.89 -14.58 7.24
CA GLN A 87 1.13 -15.63 7.92
C GLN A 87 -0.02 -15.07 8.78
N ALA A 88 0.17 -13.91 9.40
CA ALA A 88 -0.89 -13.27 10.19
C ALA A 88 -2.00 -12.59 9.34
N LEU A 89 -1.79 -12.49 8.02
CA LEU A 89 -2.78 -11.93 7.09
C LEU A 89 -3.72 -12.97 6.50
N ILE A 90 -3.29 -14.23 6.40
CA ILE A 90 -4.06 -15.36 5.85
C ILE A 90 -5.21 -15.72 6.79
#